data_AF-X1KKH9-F1
#
_entry.id   AF-X1KKH9-F1
#
_cell.length_a   1.000
_cell.length_b   1.000
_cell.length_c   1.000
_cell.angle_alpha   90.00
_cell.angle_beta   90.00
_cell.angle_gamma   90.00
#
_symmetry.space_group_name_H-M   'P 1'
#
loop_
_entity.id
_entity.type
_entity.pdbx_description
1 polymer ?
#
loop_
_entity_poly.entity_id
_entity_poly.type
_entity_poly.pdbx_seq_one_letter_code
_entity_poly.pdbx_strand_id
1 'polypeptide(L)'
;VGNVIYPLTEGQPLPIKGGDTIRLFYAFKYKMPETTGVKIWASLYNYTLGILNRQEKAQTKQTITLEKALEWKDYPGEIDIVIGEISSGTYGLICELPDHDLEERIDNCLEVAAVPSVFEMIGPLLVLGLMAGIVSMMAPTMKEGM
;
A
#
# COMPACT_ATOMS: atom_id res chain seq x y z
N VAL A 1 3.35 6.74 -19.97
CA VAL A 1 2.93 5.33 -19.75
C VAL A 1 2.38 5.26 -18.35
N GLY A 2 1.11 4.89 -18.17
CA GLY A 2 0.46 4.84 -16.84
C GLY A 2 -0.89 5.57 -16.82
N ASN A 3 -1.93 4.94 -17.37
CA ASN A 3 -3.34 5.30 -17.22
C ASN A 3 -4.16 3.98 -17.11
N VAL A 4 -3.64 3.01 -16.36
CA VAL A 4 -4.38 1.77 -16.11
C VAL A 4 -5.21 2.00 -14.86
N ILE A 5 -6.53 2.04 -15.04
CA ILE A 5 -7.49 2.05 -13.93
C ILE A 5 -7.63 0.60 -13.48
N TYR A 6 -7.26 0.33 -12.23
CA TYR A 6 -7.46 -0.97 -11.61
C TYR A 6 -8.75 -0.93 -10.78
N PRO A 7 -9.76 -1.76 -11.08
CA PRO A 7 -10.86 -1.93 -10.16
C PRO A 7 -10.32 -2.57 -8.88
N LEU A 8 -10.41 -1.85 -7.77
CA LEU A 8 -10.10 -2.39 -6.45
C LEU A 8 -11.33 -3.14 -5.96
N THR A 9 -11.16 -4.44 -5.70
CA THR A 9 -12.21 -5.30 -5.16
C THR A 9 -11.73 -5.84 -3.82
N GLU A 10 -12.61 -5.84 -2.82
CA GLU A 10 -12.33 -6.45 -1.53
C GLU A 10 -11.87 -7.91 -1.70
N GLY A 11 -10.78 -8.27 -1.01
CA GLY A 11 -10.24 -9.63 -1.04
C GLY A 11 -9.46 -10.01 -2.30
N GLN A 12 -9.30 -9.09 -3.26
CA GLN A 12 -8.44 -9.26 -4.43
C GLN A 12 -7.35 -8.18 -4.41
N PRO A 13 -6.31 -8.36 -3.59
CA PRO A 13 -5.34 -7.30 -3.39
C PRO A 13 -4.50 -7.05 -4.64
N LEU A 14 -4.40 -5.78 -5.03
CA LEU A 14 -3.50 -5.34 -6.07
C LEU A 14 -2.08 -5.18 -5.48
N PRO A 15 -1.04 -5.79 -6.07
CA PRO A 15 0.32 -5.63 -5.60
C PRO A 15 0.81 -4.21 -5.84
N ILE A 16 1.39 -3.61 -4.80
CA ILE A 16 2.00 -2.28 -4.78
C ILE A 16 3.35 -2.33 -4.06
N LYS A 17 4.15 -1.28 -4.20
CA LYS A 17 5.43 -1.12 -3.49
C LYS A 17 5.63 0.29 -2.96
N GLY A 18 6.56 0.43 -2.03
CA GLY A 18 7.06 1.74 -1.61
C GLY A 18 7.57 2.55 -2.82
N GLY A 19 7.22 3.83 -2.85
CA GLY A 19 7.46 4.76 -3.95
C GLY A 19 6.32 4.84 -4.97
N ASP A 20 5.37 3.91 -4.97
CA ASP A 20 4.20 4.01 -5.85
C ASP A 20 3.29 5.18 -5.44
N THR A 21 2.49 5.66 -6.38
CA THR A 21 1.42 6.65 -6.12
C THR A 21 0.08 6.05 -6.50
N ILE A 22 -0.85 6.06 -5.56
CA ILE A 22 -2.22 5.60 -5.77
C ILE A 22 -3.12 6.82 -5.91
N ARG A 23 -3.76 6.97 -7.07
CA ARG A 23 -4.77 8.00 -7.29
C ARG A 23 -6.14 7.47 -6.91
N LEU A 24 -6.70 8.01 -5.83
CA LEU A 24 -8.08 7.74 -5.41
C LEU A 24 -9.01 8.75 -6.06
N PHE A 25 -10.04 8.26 -6.74
CA PHE A 25 -11.17 9.07 -7.19
C PHE A 25 -12.31 8.96 -6.18
N TYR A 26 -12.90 10.09 -5.79
CA TYR A 26 -14.03 10.14 -4.87
C TYR A 26 -15.11 11.07 -5.40
N ALA A 27 -16.35 10.84 -4.97
CA ALA A 27 -17.46 11.73 -5.27
C ALA A 27 -18.46 11.74 -4.11
N PHE A 28 -19.06 12.91 -3.86
CA PHE A 28 -20.14 13.04 -2.90
C PHE A 28 -21.08 14.18 -3.29
N LYS A 29 -22.27 14.21 -2.69
CA LYS A 29 -23.22 15.31 -2.81
C LYS A 29 -23.10 16.24 -1.63
N TYR A 30 -23.19 17.55 -1.87
CA TYR A 30 -23.09 18.55 -0.81
C TYR A 30 -24.11 19.68 -0.97
N LYS A 31 -24.40 20.34 0.14
CA LYS A 31 -25.21 21.57 0.24
C LYS A 31 -24.59 22.43 1.34
N MET A 32 -24.16 23.64 1.01
CA MET A 32 -23.41 24.52 1.90
C MET A 32 -23.99 25.94 1.90
N PRO A 33 -24.31 26.53 3.07
CA PRO A 33 -24.91 27.86 3.15
C PRO A 33 -23.92 28.98 2.77
N GLU A 34 -22.63 28.70 2.86
CA GLU A 34 -21.51 29.59 2.55
C GLU A 34 -20.34 28.79 1.95
N THR A 35 -19.36 29.49 1.40
CA THR A 35 -18.14 28.86 0.87
C THR A 35 -17.21 28.49 2.02
N THR A 36 -16.85 27.22 2.13
CA THR A 36 -16.09 26.69 3.28
C THR A 36 -15.05 25.67 2.85
N GLY A 37 -13.94 25.60 3.60
CA GLY A 37 -12.94 24.56 3.46
C GLY A 37 -13.37 23.26 4.15
N VAL A 38 -13.27 22.14 3.45
CA VAL A 38 -13.57 20.80 3.98
C VAL A 38 -12.32 19.93 3.89
N LYS A 39 -11.97 19.25 4.99
CA LYS A 39 -10.84 18.32 5.00
C LYS A 39 -11.21 17.02 4.29
N ILE A 40 -10.27 16.49 3.52
CA ILE A 40 -10.33 15.16 2.89
C ILE A 40 -9.05 14.43 3.26
N TRP A 41 -9.17 13.26 3.89
CA TRP A 41 -8.05 12.40 4.21
C TRP A 41 -8.17 11.10 3.43
N ALA A 42 -7.09 10.65 2.81
CA ALA A 42 -7.04 9.34 2.17
C ALA A 42 -5.80 8.59 2.67
N SER A 43 -5.96 7.32 3.04
CA SER A 43 -4.89 6.54 3.66
C SER A 43 -4.98 5.07 3.26
N LEU A 44 -3.83 4.39 3.30
CA LEU A 44 -3.83 2.94 3.54
C LEU A 44 -4.10 2.69 5.02
N TYR A 45 -4.78 1.60 5.33
CA TYR A 45 -4.97 1.14 6.70
C TYR A 45 -4.88 -0.38 6.80
N ASN A 46 -4.64 -0.86 8.02
CA ASN A 46 -4.85 -2.24 8.39
C ASN A 46 -5.46 -2.31 9.79
N TYR A 47 -5.76 -3.51 10.26
CA TYR A 47 -6.18 -3.73 11.65
C TYR A 47 -5.05 -4.37 12.45
N THR A 48 -4.72 -3.77 13.59
CA THR A 48 -3.82 -4.37 14.58
C THR A 48 -4.63 -4.65 15.83
N LEU A 49 -4.80 -5.93 16.17
CA LEU A 49 -5.61 -6.37 17.33
C LEU A 49 -7.04 -5.77 17.34
N GLY A 50 -7.67 -5.65 16.16
CA GLY A 50 -9.00 -5.07 16.00
C GLY A 50 -9.06 -3.54 16.01
N ILE A 51 -7.93 -2.86 16.18
CA ILE A 51 -7.83 -1.40 16.12
C ILE A 51 -7.42 -0.99 14.71
N LEU A 52 -8.18 -0.09 14.10
CA LEU A 52 -7.87 0.47 12.78
C LEU A 52 -6.62 1.35 12.86
N ASN A 53 -5.62 0.99 12.08
CA ASN A 53 -4.31 1.63 12.03
C ASN A 53 -4.08 2.25 10.65
N ARG A 54 -4.23 3.58 10.58
CA ARG A 54 -3.93 4.37 9.38
C ARG A 54 -2.42 4.48 9.22
N GLN A 55 -1.92 4.17 8.03
CA GLN A 55 -0.50 4.21 7.75
C GLN A 55 -0.05 5.65 7.50
N GLU A 56 0.60 6.29 8.48
CA GLU A 56 1.07 7.68 8.37
C GLU A 56 1.98 7.91 7.16
N LYS A 57 2.81 6.91 6.82
CA LYS A 57 3.69 6.93 5.65
C LYS A 57 2.99 6.61 4.33
N ALA A 58 1.70 6.32 4.34
CA ALA A 58 0.89 6.07 3.14
C ALA A 58 -0.47 6.78 3.30
N GLN A 59 -0.41 8.08 3.57
CA GLN A 59 -1.55 8.95 3.81
C GLN A 59 -1.36 10.30 3.13
N THR A 60 -2.47 10.89 2.68
CA THR A 60 -2.51 12.27 2.20
C THR A 60 -3.72 12.97 2.82
N LYS A 61 -3.50 14.19 3.30
CA LYS A 61 -4.51 15.04 3.92
C LYS A 61 -4.56 16.35 3.15
N GLN A 62 -5.74 16.75 2.70
CA GLN A 62 -5.94 18.00 1.99
C GLN A 62 -7.16 18.74 2.51
N THR A 63 -7.27 20.01 2.15
CA THR A 63 -8.48 20.82 2.34
C THR A 63 -8.96 21.27 0.97
N ILE A 64 -10.18 20.89 0.63
CA ILE A 64 -10.86 21.34 -0.59
C ILE A 64 -11.78 22.51 -0.25
N THR A 65 -12.08 23.35 -1.24
CA THR A 65 -13.07 24.42 -1.07
C THR A 65 -14.39 23.98 -1.66
N LEU A 66 -15.45 23.99 -0.85
CA LEU A 66 -16.82 23.82 -1.31
C LEU A 66 -17.47 25.19 -1.42
N GLU A 67 -17.90 25.55 -2.62
CA GLU A 67 -18.63 26.80 -2.86
C GLU A 67 -20.01 26.77 -2.20
N LYS A 68 -20.54 27.93 -1.82
CA LYS A 68 -21.96 28.07 -1.44
C LYS A 68 -22.87 27.36 -2.45
N ALA A 69 -23.68 26.43 -1.96
CA ALA A 69 -24.66 25.68 -2.72
C ALA A 69 -25.93 25.52 -1.88
N LEU A 70 -27.02 26.21 -2.28
CA LEU A 70 -28.32 26.12 -1.60
C LEU A 70 -29.14 24.91 -2.06
N GLU A 71 -28.74 24.26 -3.14
CA GLU A 71 -29.25 23.00 -3.64
C GLU A 71 -28.16 21.93 -3.60
N TRP A 72 -28.55 20.66 -3.64
CA TRP A 72 -27.59 19.55 -3.71
C TRP A 72 -26.74 19.65 -4.98
N LYS A 73 -25.42 19.62 -4.80
CA LYS A 73 -24.43 19.66 -5.88
C LYS A 73 -23.50 18.46 -5.76
N ASP A 74 -23.20 17.83 -6.89
CA ASP A 74 -22.18 16.77 -6.96
C ASP A 74 -20.78 17.40 -6.90
N TYR A 75 -19.90 16.78 -6.13
CA TYR A 75 -18.47 17.11 -6.08
C TYR A 75 -17.67 15.86 -6.46
N PRO A 76 -17.08 15.82 -7.67
CA PRO A 76 -16.03 14.86 -8.00
C PRO A 76 -14.67 15.38 -7.54
N GLY A 77 -13.82 14.49 -7.04
CA GLY A 77 -12.46 14.82 -6.63
C GLY A 77 -11.49 13.66 -6.83
N GLU A 78 -10.21 14.01 -6.76
CA GLU A 78 -9.11 13.06 -6.73
C GLU A 78 -8.12 13.42 -5.63
N ILE A 79 -7.44 12.41 -5.10
CA ILE A 79 -6.38 12.56 -4.11
C ILE A 79 -5.32 11.49 -4.35
N ASP A 80 -4.09 11.93 -4.48
CA ASP A 80 -2.94 11.06 -4.70
C ASP A 80 -2.33 10.67 -3.34
N ILE A 81 -2.17 9.38 -3.09
CA ILE A 81 -1.48 8.84 -1.93
C ILE A 81 -0.12 8.33 -2.37
N VAL A 82 0.95 8.95 -1.86
CA VAL A 82 2.31 8.45 -2.05
C VAL A 82 2.58 7.35 -1.03
N ILE A 83 2.94 6.16 -1.51
CA ILE A 83 3.26 5.01 -0.64
C ILE A 83 4.69 5.16 -0.16
N GLY A 84 4.88 5.52 1.11
CA GLY A 84 6.18 5.53 1.76
C GLY A 84 6.62 4.13 2.22
N GLU A 85 7.58 4.10 3.14
CA GLU A 85 8.09 2.85 3.71
C GLU A 85 7.13 2.29 4.77
N ILE A 86 6.24 1.40 4.34
CA ILE A 86 5.32 0.65 5.21
C ILE A 86 5.69 -0.84 5.23
N SER A 87 5.28 -1.53 6.30
CA SER A 87 5.54 -2.97 6.43
C SER A 87 4.86 -3.76 5.32
N SER A 88 5.40 -4.94 5.00
CA SER A 88 4.71 -5.87 4.11
C SER A 88 3.39 -6.35 4.71
N GLY A 89 2.40 -6.59 3.85
CA GLY A 89 1.10 -7.10 4.25
C GLY A 89 -0.03 -6.60 3.37
N THR A 90 -1.24 -6.98 3.75
CA THR A 90 -2.46 -6.54 3.07
C THR A 90 -3.03 -5.31 3.77
N TYR A 91 -3.45 -4.34 2.97
CA TYR A 91 -3.99 -3.07 3.40
C TYR A 91 -5.36 -2.83 2.75
N GLY A 92 -6.23 -2.17 3.50
CA GLY A 92 -7.41 -1.51 2.95
C GLY A 92 -7.10 -0.07 2.54
N LEU A 93 -8.02 0.51 1.80
CA LEU A 93 -8.00 1.92 1.38
C LEU A 93 -9.16 2.65 2.05
N ILE A 94 -8.89 3.79 2.67
CA ILE A 94 -9.90 4.60 3.35
C ILE A 94 -9.87 6.04 2.82
N CYS A 95 -11.05 6.62 2.59
CA CYS A 95 -11.25 8.03 2.28
C CYS A 95 -12.23 8.64 3.29
N GLU A 96 -11.88 9.79 3.87
CA GLU A 96 -12.55 10.35 5.03
C GLU A 96 -12.83 11.85 4.85
N LEU A 97 -13.98 12.26 5.36
CA LEU A 97 -14.39 13.64 5.61
C LEU A 97 -14.44 13.84 7.14
N PRO A 98 -13.30 14.08 7.81
CA PRO A 98 -13.19 14.01 9.26
C PRO A 98 -14.06 15.04 9.99
N ASP A 99 -14.32 16.20 9.37
CA ASP A 99 -15.18 17.23 9.97
C ASP A 99 -16.68 16.89 9.87
N HIS A 100 -17.03 15.77 9.21
CA HIS A 100 -18.39 15.31 8.97
C HIS A 100 -18.66 13.86 9.43
N ASP A 101 -17.68 13.20 10.05
CA ASP A 101 -17.78 11.79 10.50
C ASP A 101 -18.24 10.83 9.38
N LEU A 102 -17.79 11.09 8.15
CA LEU A 102 -18.07 10.25 6.98
C LEU A 102 -16.77 9.62 6.49
N GLU A 103 -16.83 8.33 6.19
CA GLU A 103 -15.73 7.56 5.64
C GLU A 103 -16.25 6.49 4.70
N GLU A 104 -15.45 6.16 3.69
CA GLU A 104 -15.66 5.03 2.79
C GLU A 104 -14.39 4.18 2.75
N ARG A 105 -14.59 2.86 2.64
CA ARG A 105 -13.53 1.88 2.78
C ARG A 105 -13.60 0.81 1.71
N ILE A 106 -12.45 0.34 1.28
CA ILE A 106 -12.29 -0.90 0.53
C ILE A 106 -11.30 -1.76 1.29
N ASP A 107 -11.80 -2.78 1.99
CA ASP A 107 -10.98 -3.65 2.80
C ASP A 107 -10.07 -4.54 1.95
N ASN A 108 -8.85 -4.81 2.45
CA ASN A 108 -7.93 -5.81 1.90
C ASN A 108 -7.70 -5.76 0.37
N CYS A 109 -7.62 -4.56 -0.19
CA CYS A 109 -7.57 -4.34 -1.64
C CYS A 109 -6.15 -4.06 -2.17
N LEU A 110 -5.15 -3.93 -1.31
CA LEU A 110 -3.76 -3.65 -1.68
C LEU A 110 -2.81 -4.59 -0.95
N GLU A 111 -1.78 -5.08 -1.62
CA GLU A 111 -0.73 -5.91 -1.03
C GLU A 111 0.65 -5.27 -1.22
N VAL A 112 1.33 -5.03 -0.11
CA VAL A 112 2.74 -4.63 -0.10
C VAL A 112 3.57 -5.88 0.08
N ALA A 113 4.27 -6.28 -0.98
CA ALA A 113 5.12 -7.48 -0.93
C ALA A 113 6.26 -7.32 0.08
N ALA A 114 6.59 -8.40 0.79
CA ALA A 114 7.81 -8.45 1.58
C ALA A 114 9.03 -8.35 0.67
N VAL A 115 9.98 -7.48 1.03
CA VAL A 115 11.31 -7.54 0.44
C VAL A 115 11.95 -8.84 0.96
N PRO A 116 12.39 -9.76 0.08
CA PRO A 116 13.02 -11.00 0.51
C PRO A 116 14.18 -10.70 1.46
N SER A 117 14.24 -11.41 2.57
CA SER A 117 15.31 -11.21 3.55
C SER A 117 16.67 -11.58 2.95
N VAL A 118 17.73 -10.93 3.40
CA VAL A 118 19.11 -11.24 2.95
C VAL A 118 19.46 -12.71 3.18
N PHE A 119 18.89 -13.35 4.20
CA PHE A 119 19.04 -14.79 4.45
C PHE A 119 18.39 -15.66 3.37
N GLU A 120 17.21 -15.29 2.88
CA GLU A 120 16.55 -15.99 1.77
C GLU A 120 17.34 -15.84 0.45
N MET A 121 18.03 -14.71 0.27
CA MET A 121 18.90 -14.48 -0.88
C MET A 121 20.26 -15.19 -0.80
N ILE A 122 20.84 -15.32 0.40
CA ILE A 122 22.16 -15.92 0.63
C ILE A 122 22.07 -17.45 0.81
N GLY A 123 20.91 -17.98 1.22
CA GLY A 123 20.69 -19.41 1.43
C GLY A 123 21.16 -20.30 0.28
N PRO A 124 20.78 -20.01 -0.98
CA PRO A 124 21.24 -20.77 -2.15
C PRO A 124 22.76 -20.72 -2.35
N LEU A 125 23.40 -19.58 -2.08
CA LEU A 125 24.86 -19.41 -2.23
C LEU A 125 25.63 -20.16 -1.14
N LEU A 126 25.13 -20.21 0.09
CA LEU A 126 25.75 -20.98 1.18
C LEU A 126 25.72 -22.48 0.90
N VAL A 127 24.61 -22.99 0.36
CA VAL A 127 24.49 -24.41 -0.03
C VAL A 127 25.49 -24.75 -1.14
N LEU A 128 25.65 -23.88 -2.14
CA LEU A 128 26.65 -24.05 -3.19
C LEU A 128 28.08 -24.01 -2.64
N GLY A 129 28.37 -23.11 -1.70
CA GLY A 129 29.66 -23.04 -1.01
C GLY A 129 29.98 -24.30 -0.18
N LEU A 130 28.99 -24.83 0.54
CA LEU A 130 29.13 -26.08 1.30
C LEU A 130 29.36 -27.28 0.39
N MET A 131 28.60 -27.40 -0.70
CA MET A 131 28.79 -28.47 -1.69
C MET A 131 30.17 -28.39 -2.36
N ALA A 132 30.63 -27.20 -2.74
CA ALA A 132 31.97 -27.01 -3.30
C ALA A 132 33.09 -27.35 -2.29
N GLY A 133 32.92 -26.99 -1.02
CA GLY A 133 33.86 -27.34 0.05
C GLY A 133 33.93 -28.84 0.31
N ILE A 134 32.77 -29.52 0.36
CA ILE A 134 32.66 -30.98 0.56
C ILE A 134 33.29 -31.74 -0.62
N VAL A 135 33.03 -31.32 -1.86
CA VAL A 135 33.66 -31.92 -3.06
C VAL A 135 35.17 -31.67 -3.07
N SER A 136 35.64 -30.50 -2.65
CA SER A 136 37.07 -30.19 -2.53
C SER A 136 37.77 -31.00 -1.43
N MET A 137 37.06 -31.38 -0.37
CA MET A 137 37.60 -32.21 0.72
C MET A 137 37.58 -33.71 0.41
N MET A 138 36.73 -34.15 -0.53
CA MET A 138 36.71 -35.54 -1.02
C MET A 138 37.66 -35.79 -2.22
N ALA A 139 38.15 -34.74 -2.87
CA ALA A 139 39.11 -34.84 -3.97
C ALA A 139 40.53 -35.36 -3.59
N PRO A 140 41.11 -35.12 -2.40
CA PRO A 140 42.48 -35.57 -2.10
C PRO A 140 42.57 -37.09 -1.86
N THR A 141 41.48 -37.75 -1.48
CA THR A 141 41.48 -39.18 -1.11
C THR A 141 41.31 -40.15 -2.28
N MET A 142 41.24 -39.67 -3.53
CA MET A 142 41.20 -40.53 -4.73
C MET A 142 42.55 -40.60 -5.47
N LYS A 143 43.64 -40.09 -4.89
CA LYS A 143 45.01 -40.21 -5.44
C LYS A 143 45.94 -40.98 -4.49
N GLU A 144 45.54 -42.15 -4.04
CA GLU A 144 46.49 -43.16 -3.52
C GLU A 144 45.83 -44.53 -3.66
N GLY A 145 46.04 -45.17 -4.80
CA GLY A 145 45.39 -46.42 -5.16
C GLY A 145 45.63 -46.83 -6.62
N MET A 146 46.88 -46.72 -7.08
CA MET A 146 47.40 -47.44 -8.24
C MET A 146 48.77 -48.01 -7.89
#